data_AF-A0A7V2M824-F1
#
_entry.id   AF-A0A7V2M824-F1
#
_cell.length_a   1.000
_cell.length_b   1.000
_cell.length_c   1.000
_cell.angle_alpha   90.00
_cell.angle_beta   90.00
_cell.angle_gamma   90.00
#
_symmetry.space_group_name_H-M   'P 1'
#
loop_
_entity.id
_entity.type
_entity.pdbx_description
1 polymer ?
#
loop_
_entity_poly.entity_id
_entity_poly.type
_entity_poly.pdbx_seq_one_letter_code
_entity_poly.pdbx_strand_id
1 'polypeptide(L)'
;MDRSPYADHGGACPLCATADGADAGYGRHVIAGPEQRRHGSEAIAASLGYCASHAELLEAQTEHAADFAALLADGAARLVDRFERDPDAAQGALFDAQRACPACRWRDQHVGRDAHRLLDAAGAGRTWPALCIDHLHTAIGIAPQAALPPLLAQQGQWLRGCTDIAQVAGSAWPARRQLARLRRRLGGRRVERVAALLDDPSGCPVCAWIAQTVEHWIESVHTAVRIGSAGETVFPLCARHLWMAADACDGARAAIAVHAAAAASRALALGLEAIRRDEQVDAEARASVWYRRKSPAYVLGQRRRGAFRMPACLPCLLTATALEFAVEAVVDALGSARQRQRLERGHGLCTKHFAHAALLAPRGGAREALVAMQMTKLRELAGLRSAALAADARAESDPPRAAPSCGTALSHLSAAV
;
A
#
# COMPACT_ATOMS: atom_id res chain seq x y z
N MET A 1 -33.76 -0.68 25.47
CA MET A 1 -32.78 0.09 24.67
C MET A 1 -31.46 -0.66 24.76
N ASP A 2 -31.23 -1.59 23.85
CA ASP A 2 -29.97 -2.34 23.82
C ASP A 2 -28.84 -1.41 23.41
N ARG A 3 -27.89 -1.20 24.33
CA ARG A 3 -26.62 -0.54 24.01
C ARG A 3 -25.91 -1.44 23.01
N SER A 4 -25.75 -0.93 21.79
CA SER A 4 -24.91 -1.57 20.78
C SER A 4 -23.52 -1.81 21.38
N PRO A 5 -22.97 -3.04 21.34
CA PRO A 5 -21.63 -3.34 21.88
C PRO A 5 -20.49 -2.56 21.19
N TYR A 6 -20.82 -1.72 20.19
CA TYR A 6 -19.89 -0.88 19.46
C TYR A 6 -19.98 0.61 19.84
N ALA A 7 -20.89 0.99 20.73
CA ALA A 7 -20.92 2.33 21.33
C ALA A 7 -19.71 2.57 22.25
N ASP A 8 -19.09 1.49 22.75
CA ASP A 8 -17.94 1.55 23.67
C ASP A 8 -16.59 1.80 22.97
N HIS A 9 -16.54 1.89 21.63
CA HIS A 9 -15.30 2.13 20.87
C HIS A 9 -14.94 3.62 20.68
N GLY A 10 -15.64 4.55 21.33
CA GLY A 10 -15.24 5.97 21.33
C GLY A 10 -15.13 6.63 19.95
N GLY A 11 -15.78 6.07 18.91
CA GLY A 11 -15.71 6.57 17.54
C GLY A 11 -14.54 6.03 16.68
N ALA A 12 -13.76 5.06 17.15
CA ALA A 12 -12.70 4.43 16.37
C ALA A 12 -13.25 3.34 15.41
N CYS A 13 -12.63 3.19 14.23
CA CYS A 13 -13.00 2.16 13.26
C CYS A 13 -12.57 0.77 13.78
N PRO A 14 -13.48 -0.20 13.93
CA PRO A 14 -13.14 -1.52 14.46
C PRO A 14 -12.21 -2.31 13.54
N LEU A 15 -12.30 -2.10 12.22
CA LEU A 15 -11.42 -2.76 11.25
C LEU A 15 -9.99 -2.19 11.28
N CYS A 16 -9.79 -0.96 11.75
CA CYS A 16 -8.44 -0.43 12.02
C CYS A 16 -7.79 -1.19 13.17
N ALA A 17 -8.50 -1.44 14.27
CA ALA A 17 -7.98 -2.26 15.36
C ALA A 17 -7.61 -3.69 14.91
N THR A 18 -8.43 -4.30 14.04
CA THR A 18 -8.09 -5.59 13.41
C THR A 18 -6.83 -5.50 12.55
N ALA A 19 -6.70 -4.45 11.73
CA ALA A 19 -5.54 -4.23 10.87
C ALA A 19 -4.26 -4.05 11.68
N ASP A 20 -4.29 -3.19 12.70
CA ASP A 20 -3.17 -2.90 13.59
C ASP A 20 -2.75 -4.16 14.37
N GLY A 21 -3.71 -4.92 14.87
CA GLY A 21 -3.45 -6.20 15.54
C GLY A 21 -2.84 -7.25 14.59
N ALA A 22 -3.28 -7.29 13.33
CA ALA A 22 -2.73 -8.18 12.33
C ALA A 22 -1.29 -7.78 11.93
N ASP A 23 -1.02 -6.49 11.77
CA ASP A 23 0.32 -5.95 11.47
C ASP A 23 1.28 -6.22 12.64
N ALA A 24 0.86 -5.95 13.89
CA ALA A 24 1.66 -6.23 15.09
C ALA A 24 1.88 -7.74 15.35
N GLY A 25 0.97 -8.60 14.87
CA GLY A 25 1.04 -10.05 15.02
C GLY A 25 1.82 -10.76 13.91
N TYR A 26 1.98 -10.14 12.73
CA TYR A 26 2.54 -10.78 11.55
C TYR A 26 3.98 -11.26 11.76
N GLY A 27 4.82 -10.41 12.36
CA GLY A 27 6.23 -10.73 12.60
C GLY A 27 6.40 -12.00 13.43
N ARG A 28 5.74 -12.07 14.60
CA ARG A 28 5.72 -13.27 15.45
C ARG A 28 5.13 -14.48 14.74
N HIS A 29 4.08 -14.31 13.93
CA HIS A 29 3.46 -15.41 13.20
C HIS A 29 4.41 -16.07 12.20
N VAL A 30 5.13 -15.28 11.40
CA VAL A 30 5.96 -15.82 10.31
C VAL A 30 7.24 -16.49 10.80
N ILE A 31 7.71 -16.16 12.01
CA ILE A 31 8.92 -16.74 12.60
C ILE A 31 8.65 -17.81 13.67
N ALA A 32 7.37 -18.03 14.04
CA ALA A 32 6.96 -18.88 15.16
C ALA A 32 7.50 -20.32 15.14
N GLY A 33 7.81 -20.85 13.95
CA GLY A 33 8.34 -22.20 13.81
C GLY A 33 8.91 -22.48 12.42
N PRO A 34 9.56 -23.65 12.23
CA PRO A 34 10.20 -24.01 10.96
C PRO A 34 9.24 -24.05 9.78
N GLU A 35 8.01 -24.52 9.99
CA GLU A 35 6.98 -24.58 8.95
C GLU A 35 6.50 -23.17 8.55
N GLN A 36 6.26 -22.29 9.53
CA GLN A 36 5.87 -20.90 9.28
C GLN A 36 6.97 -20.13 8.57
N ARG A 37 8.24 -20.33 8.96
CA ARG A 37 9.39 -19.72 8.26
C ARG A 37 9.49 -20.22 6.83
N ARG A 38 9.28 -21.52 6.59
CA ARG A 38 9.22 -22.08 5.24
C ARG A 38 8.13 -21.41 4.41
N HIS A 39 6.89 -21.38 4.90
CA HIS A 39 5.77 -20.71 4.20
C HIS A 39 6.02 -19.21 4.00
N GLY A 40 6.61 -18.54 4.98
CA GLY A 40 6.99 -17.13 4.91
C GLY A 40 8.00 -16.86 3.79
N SER A 41 9.08 -17.65 3.72
CA SER A 41 10.10 -17.52 2.68
C SER A 41 9.52 -17.82 1.28
N GLU A 42 8.61 -18.78 1.16
CA GLU A 42 7.89 -19.08 -0.08
C GLU A 42 6.96 -17.93 -0.49
N ALA A 43 6.27 -17.32 0.47
CA ALA A 43 5.43 -16.15 0.22
C ALA A 43 6.24 -14.93 -0.20
N ILE A 44 7.40 -14.67 0.45
CA ILE A 44 8.35 -13.63 0.07
C ILE A 44 8.83 -13.84 -1.36
N ALA A 45 9.20 -15.07 -1.73
CA ALA A 45 9.60 -15.39 -3.09
C ALA A 45 8.44 -15.22 -4.09
N ALA A 46 7.22 -15.62 -3.73
CA ALA A 46 6.05 -15.43 -4.60
C ALA A 46 5.70 -13.94 -4.79
N SER A 47 5.95 -13.08 -3.81
CA SER A 47 5.63 -11.67 -3.87
C SER A 47 6.80 -10.76 -4.25
N LEU A 48 8.01 -11.30 -4.47
CA LEU A 48 9.24 -10.53 -4.59
C LEU A 48 9.46 -9.56 -3.41
N GLY A 49 9.27 -10.04 -2.19
CA GLY A 49 9.56 -9.29 -0.96
C GLY A 49 8.37 -8.55 -0.34
N TYR A 50 8.69 -7.73 0.65
CA TYR A 50 7.76 -6.85 1.36
C TYR A 50 7.53 -5.52 0.63
N CYS A 51 6.44 -4.83 0.97
CA CYS A 51 6.32 -3.40 0.63
C CYS A 51 7.16 -2.57 1.60
N ALA A 52 7.49 -1.32 1.24
CA ALA A 52 8.31 -0.44 2.08
C ALA A 52 7.78 -0.32 3.52
N SER A 53 6.48 -0.03 3.68
CA SER A 53 5.85 0.10 5.00
C SER A 53 5.95 -1.17 5.86
N HIS A 54 5.80 -2.36 5.27
CA HIS A 54 5.95 -3.61 6.04
C HIS A 54 7.42 -3.97 6.26
N ALA A 55 8.34 -3.56 5.38
CA ALA A 55 9.77 -3.70 5.64
C ALA A 55 10.19 -2.84 6.85
N GLU A 56 9.76 -1.58 6.91
CA GLU A 56 10.00 -0.68 8.05
C GLU A 56 9.40 -1.22 9.35
N LEU A 57 8.17 -1.74 9.31
CA LEU A 57 7.51 -2.33 10.47
C LEU A 57 8.27 -3.56 11.01
N LEU A 58 8.83 -4.37 10.11
CA LEU A 58 9.61 -5.56 10.48
C LEU A 58 11.01 -5.16 10.98
N GLU A 59 11.62 -4.15 10.38
CA GLU A 59 12.91 -3.59 10.83
C GLU A 59 12.81 -3.03 12.25
N ALA A 60 11.70 -2.37 12.59
CA ALA A 60 11.45 -1.88 13.94
C ALA A 60 11.35 -3.00 15.00
N GLN A 61 11.10 -4.26 14.60
CA GLN A 61 11.04 -5.43 15.47
C GLN A 61 12.43 -6.04 15.68
N THR A 62 13.33 -5.24 16.28
CA THR A 62 14.75 -5.59 16.48
C THR A 62 14.98 -6.90 17.24
N GLU A 63 14.06 -7.28 18.12
CA GLU A 63 14.06 -8.55 18.88
C GLU A 63 14.05 -9.80 17.98
N HIS A 64 13.64 -9.66 16.72
CA HIS A 64 13.53 -10.75 15.74
C HIS A 64 14.35 -10.48 14.47
N ALA A 65 15.29 -9.53 14.50
CA ALA A 65 16.03 -9.10 13.32
C ALA A 65 16.78 -10.25 12.62
N ALA A 66 17.41 -11.16 13.39
CA ALA A 66 18.12 -12.31 12.85
C ALA A 66 17.18 -13.29 12.13
N ASP A 67 16.02 -13.58 12.71
CA ASP A 67 15.01 -14.45 12.12
C ASP A 67 14.45 -13.85 10.82
N PHE A 68 14.20 -12.54 10.78
CA PHE A 68 13.75 -11.87 9.57
C PHE A 68 14.84 -11.82 8.48
N ALA A 69 16.10 -11.59 8.87
CA ALA A 69 17.21 -11.63 7.92
C ALA A 69 17.35 -13.03 7.30
N ALA A 70 17.26 -14.09 8.11
CA ALA A 70 17.27 -15.47 7.63
C ALA A 70 16.07 -15.76 6.71
N LEU A 71 14.87 -15.30 7.08
CA LEU A 71 13.66 -15.44 6.28
C LEU A 71 13.76 -14.75 4.91
N LEU A 72 14.34 -13.55 4.87
CA LEU A 72 14.60 -12.80 3.64
C LEU A 72 15.65 -13.48 2.77
N ALA A 73 16.72 -13.99 3.38
CA ALA A 73 17.77 -14.71 2.66
C ALA A 73 17.27 -16.04 2.08
N ASP A 74 16.39 -16.75 2.81
CA ASP A 74 15.68 -17.93 2.31
C ASP A 74 14.76 -17.59 1.13
N GLY A 75 14.01 -16.49 1.24
CA GLY A 75 13.20 -15.97 0.14
C GLY A 75 14.04 -15.63 -1.08
N ALA A 76 15.20 -14.98 -0.89
CA ALA A 76 16.14 -14.64 -1.96
C ALA A 76 16.73 -15.89 -2.63
N ALA A 77 17.14 -16.89 -1.85
CA ALA A 77 17.65 -18.16 -2.39
C ALA A 77 16.60 -18.88 -3.26
N ARG A 78 15.33 -18.91 -2.81
CA ARG A 78 14.22 -19.46 -3.60
C ARG A 78 13.94 -18.67 -4.88
N LEU A 79 14.13 -17.35 -4.85
CA LEU A 79 14.01 -16.53 -6.04
C LEU A 79 15.12 -16.83 -7.03
N VAL A 80 16.37 -16.89 -6.58
CA VAL A 80 17.51 -17.27 -7.45
C VAL A 80 17.22 -18.60 -8.12
N ASP A 81 16.83 -19.61 -7.33
CA ASP A 81 16.49 -20.94 -7.83
C ASP A 81 15.38 -20.91 -8.89
N ARG A 82 14.32 -20.13 -8.64
CA ARG A 82 13.20 -19.97 -9.57
C ARG A 82 13.62 -19.30 -10.87
N PHE A 83 14.39 -18.20 -10.81
CA PHE A 83 14.87 -17.50 -12.01
C PHE A 83 15.85 -18.34 -12.83
N GLU A 84 16.63 -19.22 -12.20
CA GLU A 84 17.60 -20.09 -12.88
C GLU A 84 16.97 -21.34 -13.48
N ARG A 85 16.00 -21.97 -12.79
CA ARG A 85 15.39 -23.24 -13.21
C ARG A 85 14.16 -23.09 -14.10
N ASP A 86 13.34 -22.07 -13.86
CA ASP A 86 12.05 -21.89 -14.53
C ASP A 86 11.76 -20.40 -14.81
N PRO A 87 12.28 -19.87 -15.92
CA PRO A 87 12.05 -18.49 -16.33
C PRO A 87 10.57 -18.12 -16.51
N ASP A 88 9.71 -19.08 -16.87
CA ASP A 88 8.28 -18.86 -17.07
C ASP A 88 7.56 -18.72 -15.72
N ALA A 89 7.86 -19.58 -14.74
CA ALA A 89 7.39 -19.40 -13.37
C ALA A 89 7.93 -18.13 -12.72
N ALA A 90 9.16 -17.73 -13.05
CA ALA A 90 9.72 -16.45 -12.62
C ALA A 90 8.92 -15.27 -13.20
N GLN A 91 8.44 -15.36 -14.44
CA GLN A 91 7.55 -14.36 -15.02
C GLN A 91 6.20 -14.29 -14.28
N GLY A 92 5.64 -15.42 -13.85
CA GLY A 92 4.46 -15.45 -12.97
C GLY A 92 4.69 -14.67 -11.67
N ALA A 93 5.86 -14.85 -11.03
CA ALA A 93 6.23 -14.12 -9.83
C ALA A 93 6.37 -12.61 -10.05
N LEU A 94 6.80 -12.16 -11.24
CA LEU A 94 6.85 -10.73 -11.59
C LEU A 94 5.45 -10.10 -11.60
N PHE A 95 4.44 -10.80 -12.16
CA PHE A 95 3.04 -10.34 -12.13
C PHE A 95 2.48 -10.35 -10.70
N ASP A 96 2.77 -11.39 -9.93
CA ASP A 96 2.31 -11.50 -8.55
C ASP A 96 2.96 -10.48 -7.60
N ALA A 97 4.17 -10.00 -7.92
CA ALA A 97 4.84 -8.97 -7.15
C ALA A 97 4.18 -7.60 -7.22
N GLN A 98 3.40 -7.33 -8.27
CA GLN A 98 2.54 -6.15 -8.35
C GLN A 98 1.38 -6.23 -7.33
N ARG A 99 1.09 -7.42 -6.78
CA ARG A 99 0.08 -7.61 -5.75
C ARG A 99 0.64 -7.30 -4.36
N ALA A 100 -0.27 -7.32 -3.38
CA ALA A 100 0.02 -7.18 -1.95
C ALA A 100 1.18 -8.09 -1.50
N CYS A 101 2.06 -7.54 -0.66
CA CYS A 101 3.12 -8.31 -0.01
C CYS A 101 2.52 -9.32 1.02
N PRO A 102 3.31 -10.28 1.54
CA PRO A 102 2.78 -11.32 2.41
C PRO A 102 2.13 -10.76 3.68
N ALA A 103 2.71 -9.72 4.27
CA ALA A 103 2.15 -9.02 5.42
C ALA A 103 0.85 -8.26 5.07
N CYS A 104 0.81 -7.55 3.94
CA CYS A 104 -0.43 -6.95 3.43
C CYS A 104 -1.53 -8.01 3.24
N ARG A 105 -1.22 -9.16 2.61
CA ARG A 105 -2.19 -10.23 2.39
C ARG A 105 -2.71 -10.79 3.72
N TRP A 106 -1.82 -10.99 4.69
CA TRP A 106 -2.19 -11.43 6.04
C TRP A 106 -3.15 -10.45 6.72
N ARG A 107 -2.82 -9.16 6.69
CA ARG A 107 -3.68 -8.09 7.20
C ARG A 107 -5.04 -8.06 6.49
N ASP A 108 -5.04 -8.06 5.16
CA ASP A 108 -6.25 -7.99 4.35
C ASP A 108 -7.15 -9.21 4.57
N GLN A 109 -6.59 -10.40 4.85
CA GLN A 109 -7.35 -11.60 5.23
C GLN A 109 -8.04 -11.45 6.59
N HIS A 110 -7.39 -10.81 7.57
CA HIS A 110 -7.98 -10.56 8.89
C HIS A 110 -9.08 -9.51 8.78
N VAL A 111 -8.77 -8.38 8.14
CA VAL A 111 -9.72 -7.30 7.88
C VAL A 111 -10.92 -7.80 7.08
N GLY A 112 -10.70 -8.61 6.04
CA GLY A 112 -11.77 -9.17 5.22
C GLY A 112 -12.70 -10.09 6.00
N ARG A 113 -12.16 -10.97 6.85
CA ARG A 113 -12.98 -11.85 7.71
C ARG A 113 -13.83 -11.05 8.69
N ASP A 114 -13.27 -10.04 9.34
CA ASP A 114 -14.02 -9.21 10.28
C ASP A 114 -15.03 -8.29 9.57
N ALA A 115 -14.68 -7.77 8.39
CA ALA A 115 -15.61 -7.02 7.56
C ALA A 115 -16.82 -7.89 7.14
N HIS A 116 -16.61 -9.17 6.79
CA HIS A 116 -17.69 -10.12 6.54
C HIS A 116 -18.60 -10.29 7.75
N ARG A 117 -18.03 -10.52 8.94
CA ARG A 117 -18.81 -10.65 10.19
C ARG A 117 -19.63 -9.39 10.49
N LEU A 118 -19.07 -8.21 10.24
CA LEU A 118 -19.78 -6.94 10.41
C LEU A 118 -20.96 -6.83 9.43
N LEU A 119 -20.78 -7.25 8.18
CA LEU A 119 -21.87 -7.21 7.18
C LEU A 119 -22.98 -8.20 7.52
N ASP A 120 -22.64 -9.41 7.98
CA ASP A 120 -23.62 -10.41 8.38
C ASP A 120 -24.42 -9.94 9.60
N ALA A 121 -23.73 -9.37 10.59
CA ALA A 121 -24.35 -8.80 11.78
C ALA A 121 -25.32 -7.66 11.44
N ALA A 122 -24.97 -6.82 10.48
CA ALA A 122 -25.82 -5.73 10.02
C ALA A 122 -27.03 -6.22 9.20
N GLY A 123 -26.85 -7.26 8.38
CA GLY A 123 -27.95 -7.95 7.69
C GLY A 123 -28.99 -8.51 8.65
N ALA A 124 -28.58 -8.87 9.87
CA ALA A 124 -29.47 -9.30 10.97
C ALA A 124 -30.13 -8.14 11.74
N GLY A 125 -30.12 -6.91 11.21
CA GLY A 125 -30.80 -5.75 11.80
C GLY A 125 -29.98 -4.99 12.86
N ARG A 126 -28.69 -5.28 13.02
CA ARG A 126 -27.80 -4.49 13.89
C ARG A 126 -27.30 -3.23 13.18
N THR A 127 -27.04 -2.17 13.94
CA THR A 127 -26.46 -0.92 13.42
C THR A 127 -25.01 -1.10 12.98
N TRP A 128 -24.59 -0.46 11.90
CA TRP A 128 -23.18 -0.49 11.48
C TRP A 128 -22.31 0.37 12.41
N PRO A 129 -21.08 -0.07 12.74
CA PRO A 129 -20.09 0.82 13.30
C PRO A 129 -19.63 1.83 12.25
N ALA A 130 -19.15 3.00 12.68
CA ALA A 130 -18.48 3.94 11.79
C ALA A 130 -17.16 3.31 11.29
N LEU A 131 -16.96 3.32 9.98
CA LEU A 131 -15.74 2.83 9.36
C LEU A 131 -14.85 3.99 8.92
N CYS A 132 -13.53 3.81 8.94
CA CYS A 132 -12.66 4.69 8.18
C CYS A 132 -12.92 4.48 6.68
N ILE A 133 -12.55 5.45 5.84
CA ILE A 133 -12.88 5.41 4.41
C ILE A 133 -12.24 4.19 3.71
N ASP A 134 -11.05 3.76 4.13
CA ASP A 134 -10.39 2.59 3.57
C ASP A 134 -11.15 1.30 3.87
N HIS A 135 -11.54 1.12 5.14
CA HIS A 135 -12.32 -0.06 5.54
C HIS A 135 -13.76 -0.01 5.05
N LEU A 136 -14.29 1.17 4.80
CA LEU A 136 -15.54 1.34 4.09
C LEU A 136 -15.42 0.87 2.62
N HIS A 137 -14.33 1.21 1.91
CA HIS A 137 -14.08 0.68 0.57
C HIS A 137 -13.96 -0.85 0.57
N THR A 138 -13.28 -1.42 1.57
CA THR A 138 -13.24 -2.88 1.76
C THR A 138 -14.65 -3.44 1.94
N ALA A 139 -15.45 -2.88 2.87
CA ALA A 139 -16.81 -3.32 3.13
C ALA A 139 -17.69 -3.20 1.87
N ILE A 140 -17.61 -2.10 1.13
CA ILE A 140 -18.31 -1.90 -0.16
C ILE A 140 -17.91 -2.98 -1.18
N GLY A 141 -16.63 -3.37 -1.19
CA GLY A 141 -16.10 -4.38 -2.09
C GLY A 141 -16.71 -5.77 -1.90
N ILE A 142 -17.13 -6.11 -0.67
CA ILE A 142 -17.65 -7.43 -0.31
C ILE A 142 -19.16 -7.43 0.05
N ALA A 143 -19.75 -6.27 0.29
CA ALA A 143 -21.17 -6.14 0.61
C ALA A 143 -22.08 -6.60 -0.54
N PRO A 144 -23.21 -7.27 -0.23
CA PRO A 144 -24.28 -7.43 -1.19
C PRO A 144 -24.79 -6.07 -1.67
N GLN A 145 -25.19 -5.96 -2.94
CA GLN A 145 -25.66 -4.69 -3.54
C GLN A 145 -26.77 -4.03 -2.70
N ALA A 146 -27.71 -4.83 -2.16
CA ALA A 146 -28.81 -4.34 -1.34
C ALA A 146 -28.36 -3.71 0.00
N ALA A 147 -27.18 -4.08 0.51
CA ALA A 147 -26.62 -3.53 1.74
C ALA A 147 -25.86 -2.21 1.52
N LEU A 148 -25.52 -1.86 0.27
CA LEU A 148 -24.72 -0.66 -0.04
C LEU A 148 -25.44 0.66 0.28
N PRO A 149 -26.70 0.90 -0.16
CA PRO A 149 -27.36 2.18 0.12
C PRO A 149 -27.47 2.53 1.61
N PRO A 150 -27.93 1.64 2.53
CA PRO A 150 -28.01 1.98 3.94
C PRO A 150 -26.63 2.18 4.58
N LEU A 151 -25.63 1.38 4.20
CA LEU A 151 -24.25 1.51 4.67
C LEU A 151 -23.64 2.87 4.29
N LEU A 152 -23.76 3.27 3.03
CA LEU A 152 -23.25 4.57 2.55
C LEU A 152 -24.01 5.76 3.17
N ALA A 153 -25.32 5.63 3.35
CA ALA A 153 -26.15 6.67 3.96
C ALA A 153 -25.75 6.90 5.43
N GLN A 154 -25.61 5.82 6.21
CA GLN A 154 -25.21 5.90 7.61
C GLN A 154 -23.79 6.48 7.76
N GLN A 155 -22.84 6.01 6.96
CA GLN A 155 -21.47 6.54 6.98
C GLN A 155 -21.43 8.03 6.58
N GLY A 156 -22.22 8.42 5.58
CA GLY A 156 -22.35 9.82 5.18
C GLY A 156 -22.96 10.70 6.27
N GLN A 157 -23.93 10.20 7.04
CA GLN A 157 -24.48 10.91 8.21
C GLN A 157 -23.42 11.09 9.30
N TRP A 158 -22.64 10.05 9.60
CA TRP A 158 -21.55 10.13 10.58
C TRP A 158 -20.50 11.17 10.18
N LEU A 159 -20.01 11.12 8.94
CA LEU A 159 -19.04 12.09 8.44
C LEU A 159 -19.59 13.52 8.41
N ARG A 160 -20.88 13.69 8.08
CA ARG A 160 -21.55 15.01 8.18
C ARG A 160 -21.57 15.53 9.61
N GLY A 161 -21.89 14.67 10.58
CA GLY A 161 -21.80 15.04 12.00
C GLY A 161 -20.41 15.54 12.40
N CYS A 162 -19.35 14.91 11.89
CA CYS A 162 -17.97 15.37 12.10
C CYS A 162 -17.68 16.72 11.42
N THR A 163 -18.25 16.97 10.23
CA THR A 163 -18.04 18.22 9.49
C THR A 163 -18.90 19.37 9.99
N ASP A 164 -20.11 19.11 10.46
CA ASP A 164 -21.05 20.15 10.94
C ASP A 164 -20.51 20.81 12.21
N ILE A 165 -19.85 20.04 13.09
CA ILE A 165 -19.10 20.55 14.24
C ILE A 165 -17.98 21.52 13.79
N ALA A 166 -17.37 21.25 12.64
CA ALA A 166 -16.25 22.03 12.13
C ALA A 166 -16.67 23.18 11.19
N GLN A 167 -17.82 23.08 10.52
CA GLN A 167 -18.37 24.12 9.62
C GLN A 167 -18.97 25.31 10.38
N VAL A 168 -19.33 25.14 11.65
CA VAL A 168 -19.62 26.26 12.56
C VAL A 168 -18.40 27.22 12.68
N ALA A 169 -17.21 26.83 12.22
CA ALA A 169 -16.00 27.65 12.18
C ALA A 169 -15.71 28.38 10.85
N GLY A 170 -16.64 28.41 9.87
CA GLY A 170 -16.64 29.41 8.78
C GLY A 170 -16.24 28.94 7.36
N SER A 171 -17.01 29.42 6.36
CA SER A 171 -17.02 29.14 4.91
C SER A 171 -16.46 30.35 4.08
N ALA A 172 -16.21 30.40 2.75
CA ALA A 172 -16.86 29.84 1.55
C ALA A 172 -16.07 30.04 0.18
N TRP A 173 -16.42 29.25 -0.87
CA TRP A 173 -16.53 29.54 -2.34
C TRP A 173 -15.28 29.62 -3.33
N PRO A 174 -15.41 29.71 -4.70
CA PRO A 174 -15.69 28.70 -5.77
C PRO A 174 -14.53 28.10 -6.59
N ALA A 175 -14.79 26.88 -7.07
CA ALA A 175 -13.96 26.06 -7.95
C ALA A 175 -14.46 26.03 -9.41
N ARG A 176 -13.56 26.29 -10.38
CA ARG A 176 -13.52 25.64 -11.73
C ARG A 176 -12.26 26.03 -12.53
N ARG A 177 -11.73 27.24 -12.39
CA ARG A 177 -10.46 27.66 -13.05
C ARG A 177 -9.19 27.17 -12.33
N GLN A 178 -9.28 26.85 -11.04
CA GLN A 178 -8.16 26.32 -10.25
C GLN A 178 -7.89 24.83 -10.48
N LEU A 179 -8.91 24.03 -10.82
CA LEU A 179 -8.76 22.62 -11.19
C LEU A 179 -7.85 22.44 -12.42
N ALA A 180 -7.91 23.35 -13.40
CA ALA A 180 -7.02 23.35 -14.56
C ALA A 180 -5.58 23.84 -14.25
N ARG A 181 -5.36 24.55 -13.13
CA ARG A 181 -4.02 24.94 -12.65
C ARG A 181 -3.41 23.87 -11.74
N LEU A 182 -4.22 23.22 -10.89
CA LEU A 182 -3.85 22.06 -10.10
C LEU A 182 -3.55 20.87 -11.01
N ARG A 183 -4.35 20.59 -12.04
CA ARG A 183 -4.06 19.53 -13.03
C ARG A 183 -2.78 19.79 -13.85
N ARG A 184 -2.35 21.04 -14.00
CA ARG A 184 -1.07 21.44 -14.63
C ARG A 184 0.13 21.52 -13.68
N ARG A 185 -0.11 21.43 -12.36
CA ARG A 185 0.96 21.35 -11.33
C ARG A 185 1.10 19.93 -10.77
N LEU A 186 -0.01 19.19 -10.66
CA LEU A 186 -0.13 17.78 -10.27
C LEU A 186 0.07 16.84 -11.47
N GLY A 187 -0.24 17.29 -12.69
CA GLY A 187 0.39 16.75 -13.89
C GLY A 187 1.81 17.32 -13.89
N GLY A 188 2.74 16.53 -13.37
CA GLY A 188 4.08 16.97 -13.01
C GLY A 188 4.67 17.93 -14.05
N ARG A 189 5.19 19.06 -13.58
CA ARG A 189 6.36 19.61 -14.28
C ARG A 189 7.35 18.45 -14.38
N ARG A 190 8.02 18.29 -15.52
CA ARG A 190 9.29 17.54 -15.59
C ARG A 190 10.24 18.18 -14.57
N VAL A 191 10.13 17.77 -13.31
CA VAL A 191 11.21 17.90 -12.34
C VAL A 191 12.29 16.93 -12.81
N GLU A 192 13.54 17.30 -12.51
CA GLU A 192 14.76 16.82 -13.14
C GLU A 192 14.79 15.30 -13.40
N ARG A 193 15.30 14.95 -14.59
CA ARG A 193 15.27 13.60 -15.18
C ARG A 193 15.61 12.55 -14.12
N VAL A 194 14.93 11.39 -14.11
CA VAL A 194 15.28 10.18 -13.31
C VAL A 194 16.79 9.93 -13.25
N ALA A 195 17.53 10.30 -14.31
CA ALA A 195 18.98 10.39 -14.31
C ALA A 195 19.62 11.00 -13.04
N ALA A 196 19.09 12.09 -12.48
CA ALA A 196 19.59 12.69 -11.25
C ALA A 196 19.40 11.77 -10.02
N LEU A 197 18.28 11.04 -9.94
CA LEU A 197 18.05 10.04 -8.89
C LEU A 197 18.88 8.78 -9.06
N LEU A 198 19.42 8.52 -10.27
CA LEU A 198 20.40 7.45 -10.48
C LEU A 198 21.77 7.78 -9.87
N ASP A 199 22.01 9.02 -9.46
CA ASP A 199 23.25 9.41 -8.75
C ASP A 199 23.13 9.30 -7.23
N ASP A 200 21.93 9.14 -6.70
CA ASP A 200 21.76 8.92 -5.26
C ASP A 200 22.18 7.47 -4.95
N PRO A 201 23.29 7.26 -4.23
CA PRO A 201 23.76 5.94 -3.91
C PRO A 201 22.84 5.23 -2.91
N SER A 202 21.93 5.94 -2.22
CA SER A 202 21.27 5.46 -1.01
C SER A 202 19.93 4.73 -1.22
N GLY A 203 19.41 4.63 -2.44
CA GLY A 203 18.12 3.95 -2.61
C GLY A 203 17.68 3.63 -4.03
N CYS A 204 16.46 3.09 -4.12
CA CYS A 204 15.81 2.80 -5.39
C CYS A 204 15.28 4.09 -6.04
N PRO A 205 15.64 4.41 -7.30
CA PRO A 205 15.24 5.66 -7.94
C PRO A 205 13.72 5.80 -8.12
N VAL A 206 13.01 4.67 -8.27
CA VAL A 206 11.54 4.65 -8.33
C VAL A 206 10.93 4.97 -6.97
N CYS A 207 11.48 4.44 -5.87
CA CYS A 207 11.06 4.80 -4.51
C CYS A 207 11.26 6.29 -4.25
N ALA A 208 12.43 6.82 -4.61
CA ALA A 208 12.78 8.23 -4.44
C ALA A 208 11.82 9.14 -5.22
N TRP A 209 11.48 8.79 -6.46
CA TRP A 209 10.51 9.53 -7.28
C TRP A 209 9.11 9.53 -6.68
N ILE A 210 8.65 8.39 -6.16
CA ILE A 210 7.36 8.28 -5.46
C ILE A 210 7.36 9.14 -4.20
N ALA A 211 8.42 9.08 -3.39
CA ALA A 211 8.57 9.87 -2.17
C ALA A 211 8.51 11.37 -2.46
N GLN A 212 9.27 11.85 -3.45
CA GLN A 212 9.21 13.24 -3.90
C GLN A 212 7.79 13.63 -4.35
N THR A 213 7.11 12.78 -5.11
CA THR A 213 5.73 13.07 -5.54
C THR A 213 4.79 13.25 -4.34
N VAL A 214 4.95 12.42 -3.31
CA VAL A 214 4.20 12.50 -2.06
C VAL A 214 4.53 13.79 -1.30
N GLU A 215 5.80 14.17 -1.18
CA GLU A 215 6.24 15.41 -0.52
C GLU A 215 5.62 16.65 -1.18
N HIS A 216 5.66 16.73 -2.51
CA HIS A 216 5.03 17.83 -3.26
C HIS A 216 3.50 17.88 -3.05
N TRP A 217 2.86 16.71 -2.91
CA TRP A 217 1.45 16.65 -2.57
C TRP A 217 1.19 17.13 -1.13
N ILE A 218 2.00 16.74 -0.15
CA ILE A 218 1.91 17.22 1.24
C ILE A 218 2.07 18.75 1.29
N GLU A 219 3.03 19.32 0.57
CA GLU A 219 3.21 20.77 0.46
C GLU A 219 1.94 21.45 -0.11
N SER A 220 1.28 20.79 -1.05
CA SER A 220 0.01 21.25 -1.63
C SER A 220 -1.13 21.20 -0.60
N VAL A 221 -1.19 20.17 0.25
CA VAL A 221 -2.15 20.09 1.37
C VAL A 221 -1.89 21.20 2.38
N HIS A 222 -0.64 21.37 2.81
CA HIS A 222 -0.24 22.43 3.74
C HIS A 222 -0.62 23.81 3.21
N THR A 223 -0.33 24.07 1.93
CA THR A 223 -0.72 25.32 1.26
C THR A 223 -2.23 25.48 1.23
N ALA A 224 -2.99 24.44 0.93
CA ALA A 224 -4.45 24.48 0.89
C ALA A 224 -5.05 24.83 2.26
N VAL A 225 -4.54 24.22 3.34
CA VAL A 225 -4.95 24.54 4.71
C VAL A 225 -4.61 26.00 5.05
N ARG A 226 -3.38 26.44 4.79
CA ARG A 226 -2.92 27.80 5.12
C ARG A 226 -3.76 28.90 4.47
N ILE A 227 -4.21 28.69 3.24
CA ILE A 227 -5.02 29.68 2.50
C ILE A 227 -6.53 29.51 2.73
N GLY A 228 -6.95 28.59 3.61
CA GLY A 228 -8.37 28.26 3.84
C GLY A 228 -9.07 27.72 2.60
N SER A 229 -8.32 27.14 1.65
CA SER A 229 -8.89 26.60 0.43
C SER A 229 -9.62 25.32 0.77
N ALA A 230 -10.91 25.26 0.39
CA ALA A 230 -11.63 24.00 0.24
C ALA A 230 -11.07 23.25 -0.99
N GLY A 231 -9.77 22.91 -0.97
CA GLY A 231 -9.09 22.13 -1.99
C GLY A 231 -9.56 20.70 -1.95
N GLU A 232 -10.85 20.46 -2.18
CA GLU A 232 -11.51 19.15 -2.01
C GLU A 232 -10.83 18.03 -2.79
N THR A 233 -10.14 18.39 -3.87
CA THR A 233 -9.39 17.45 -4.70
C THR A 233 -8.00 17.16 -4.17
N VAL A 234 -7.45 18.00 -3.29
CA VAL A 234 -6.09 17.86 -2.73
C VAL A 234 -6.12 17.02 -1.45
N PHE A 235 -7.20 17.08 -0.68
CA PHE A 235 -7.32 16.32 0.57
C PHE A 235 -7.47 14.82 0.33
N PRO A 236 -6.86 13.99 1.20
CA PRO A 236 -6.87 12.54 1.02
C PRO A 236 -8.24 11.94 1.34
N LEU A 237 -8.57 10.86 0.65
CA LEU A 237 -9.75 10.02 0.89
C LEU A 237 -9.38 8.66 1.49
N CYS A 238 -8.13 8.46 1.89
CA CYS A 238 -7.69 7.24 2.58
C CYS A 238 -7.04 7.60 3.91
N ALA A 239 -7.13 6.70 4.88
CA ALA A 239 -6.58 6.90 6.21
C ALA A 239 -5.06 7.04 6.16
N ARG A 240 -4.39 6.25 5.31
CA ARG A 240 -2.92 6.33 5.14
C ARG A 240 -2.46 7.74 4.80
N HIS A 241 -2.98 8.32 3.72
CA HIS A 241 -2.55 9.65 3.29
C HIS A 241 -3.08 10.75 4.22
N LEU A 242 -4.21 10.55 4.90
CA LEU A 242 -4.66 11.45 5.97
C LEU A 242 -3.60 11.58 7.07
N TRP A 243 -3.12 10.46 7.60
CA TRP A 243 -2.08 10.46 8.64
C TRP A 243 -0.77 11.02 8.13
N MET A 244 -0.31 10.62 6.95
CA MET A 244 0.91 11.17 6.34
C MET A 244 0.87 12.71 6.23
N ALA A 245 -0.27 13.27 5.79
CA ALA A 245 -0.40 14.72 5.72
C ALA A 245 -0.52 15.38 7.10
N ALA A 246 -1.22 14.74 8.04
CA ALA A 246 -1.37 15.24 9.41
C ALA A 246 -0.03 15.28 10.15
N ASP A 247 0.77 14.22 10.05
CA ASP A 247 2.06 14.10 10.71
C ASP A 247 3.09 15.07 10.11
N ALA A 248 3.03 15.30 8.80
CA ALA A 248 3.93 16.25 8.14
C ALA A 248 3.54 17.73 8.32
N CYS A 249 2.31 18.02 8.76
CA CYS A 249 1.80 19.38 8.92
C CYS A 249 1.45 19.66 10.38
N ASP A 250 2.48 19.82 11.22
CA ASP A 250 2.31 20.16 12.63
C ASP A 250 1.47 21.43 12.81
N GLY A 251 0.48 21.38 13.71
CA GLY A 251 -0.49 22.45 13.94
C GLY A 251 -1.69 22.50 12.98
N ALA A 252 -1.67 21.78 11.86
CA ALA A 252 -2.76 21.73 10.88
C ALA A 252 -3.60 20.44 10.93
N ARG A 253 -3.25 19.48 11.80
CA ARG A 253 -3.89 18.15 11.89
C ARG A 253 -5.41 18.18 11.91
N ALA A 254 -5.98 19.02 12.78
CA ALA A 254 -7.43 19.15 12.90
C ALA A 254 -8.08 19.69 11.61
N ALA A 255 -7.48 20.72 11.00
CA ALA A 255 -7.98 21.27 9.74
C ALA A 255 -7.91 20.24 8.59
N ILE A 256 -6.81 19.49 8.49
CA ILE A 256 -6.66 18.42 7.49
C ILE A 256 -7.75 17.35 7.70
N ALA A 257 -7.97 16.90 8.93
CA ALA A 257 -8.99 15.90 9.24
C ALA A 257 -10.41 16.38 8.88
N VAL A 258 -10.74 17.64 9.20
CA VAL A 258 -12.03 18.26 8.83
C VAL A 258 -12.23 18.30 7.33
N HIS A 259 -11.23 18.79 6.59
CA HIS A 259 -11.34 18.90 5.13
C HIS A 259 -11.38 17.53 4.45
N ALA A 260 -10.63 16.55 4.94
CA ALA A 260 -10.68 15.17 4.46
C ALA A 260 -12.04 14.52 4.74
N ALA A 261 -12.61 14.70 5.94
CA ALA A 261 -13.95 14.22 6.26
C ALA A 261 -15.03 14.83 5.36
N ALA A 262 -14.92 16.14 5.05
CA ALA A 262 -15.82 16.82 4.13
C ALA A 262 -15.70 16.28 2.70
N ALA A 263 -14.47 16.07 2.21
CA ALA A 263 -14.23 15.49 0.89
C ALA A 263 -14.79 14.06 0.80
N ALA A 264 -14.59 13.25 1.83
CA ALA A 264 -15.10 11.90 1.93
C ALA A 264 -16.63 11.83 1.98
N SER A 265 -17.27 12.71 2.77
CA SER A 265 -18.72 12.80 2.86
C SER A 265 -19.36 13.10 1.50
N ARG A 266 -18.79 14.04 0.75
CA ARG A 266 -19.23 14.34 -0.63
C ARG A 266 -18.99 13.18 -1.58
N ALA A 267 -17.83 12.54 -1.50
CA ALA A 267 -17.52 11.35 -2.30
C ALA A 267 -18.56 10.24 -2.09
N LEU A 268 -18.98 10.00 -0.84
CA LEU A 268 -20.03 9.04 -0.51
C LEU A 268 -21.41 9.45 -1.04
N ALA A 269 -21.76 10.73 -0.95
CA ALA A 269 -23.02 11.23 -1.50
C ALA A 269 -23.09 11.01 -3.02
N LEU A 270 -21.99 11.26 -3.75
CA LEU A 270 -21.90 11.00 -5.18
C LEU A 270 -21.98 9.49 -5.50
N GLY A 271 -21.31 8.65 -4.71
CA GLY A 271 -21.37 7.19 -4.85
C GLY A 271 -22.79 6.65 -4.63
N LEU A 272 -23.49 7.13 -3.60
CA LEU A 272 -24.86 6.75 -3.29
C LEU A 272 -25.84 7.14 -4.41
N GLU A 273 -25.71 8.37 -4.92
CA GLU A 273 -26.52 8.86 -6.03
C GLU A 273 -26.29 8.04 -7.31
N ALA A 274 -25.03 7.68 -7.59
CA ALA A 274 -24.70 6.82 -8.73
C ALA A 274 -25.32 5.41 -8.59
N ILE A 275 -25.32 4.84 -7.38
CA ILE A 275 -25.96 3.54 -7.11
C ILE A 275 -27.47 3.62 -7.31
N ARG A 276 -28.13 4.66 -6.79
CA ARG A 276 -29.58 4.85 -6.96
C ARG A 276 -29.99 4.98 -8.42
N ARG A 277 -29.22 5.73 -9.21
CA ARG A 277 -29.45 5.84 -10.67
C ARG A 277 -29.29 4.50 -11.37
N ASP A 278 -28.28 3.73 -11.01
CA ASP A 278 -28.10 2.39 -11.57
C ASP A 278 -29.28 1.47 -11.21
N GLU A 279 -29.74 1.51 -9.96
CA GLU A 279 -30.92 0.74 -9.51
C GLU A 279 -32.19 1.14 -10.25
N GLN A 280 -32.37 2.45 -10.52
CA GLN A 280 -33.49 2.95 -11.31
C GLN A 280 -33.41 2.48 -12.76
N VAL A 281 -32.25 2.65 -13.42
CA VAL A 281 -32.02 2.18 -14.80
C VAL A 281 -32.24 0.67 -14.90
N ASP A 282 -31.77 -0.10 -13.91
CA ASP A 282 -32.00 -1.53 -13.83
C ASP A 282 -33.50 -1.88 -13.66
N ALA A 283 -34.23 -1.13 -12.84
CA ALA A 283 -35.67 -1.34 -12.64
C ALA A 283 -36.45 -1.06 -13.93
N GLU A 284 -36.15 0.05 -14.61
CA GLU A 284 -36.72 0.42 -15.92
C GLU A 284 -36.38 -0.65 -16.98
N ALA A 285 -35.13 -1.11 -17.01
CA ALA A 285 -34.69 -2.15 -17.93
C ALA A 285 -35.44 -3.49 -17.70
N ARG A 286 -35.64 -3.91 -16.44
CA ARG A 286 -36.39 -5.13 -16.07
C ARG A 286 -37.87 -5.06 -16.41
N ALA A 287 -38.44 -3.86 -16.46
CA ALA A 287 -39.82 -3.67 -16.92
C ALA A 287 -39.96 -3.95 -18.42
N SER A 288 -38.89 -3.85 -19.21
CA SER A 288 -38.92 -4.19 -20.64
C SER A 288 -38.76 -5.70 -20.88
N VAL A 289 -39.66 -6.27 -21.69
CA VAL A 289 -39.62 -7.68 -22.11
C VAL A 289 -38.37 -8.00 -22.94
N TRP A 290 -37.84 -7.00 -23.66
CA TRP A 290 -36.71 -7.16 -24.58
C TRP A 290 -35.35 -7.28 -23.85
N TYR A 291 -35.17 -6.56 -22.74
CA TYR A 291 -33.93 -6.59 -21.95
C TYR A 291 -33.70 -7.95 -21.26
N ARG A 292 -34.78 -8.62 -20.80
CA ARG A 292 -34.70 -9.94 -20.16
C ARG A 292 -34.12 -11.03 -21.08
N ARG A 293 -34.26 -10.87 -22.40
CA ARG A 293 -33.87 -11.87 -23.40
C ARG A 293 -32.46 -11.66 -23.98
N LYS A 294 -31.87 -10.47 -23.84
CA LYS A 294 -30.63 -10.09 -24.55
C LYS A 294 -29.45 -9.62 -23.70
N SER A 295 -29.60 -9.31 -22.41
CA SER A 295 -28.46 -8.81 -21.63
C SER A 295 -27.62 -9.96 -21.06
N PRO A 296 -26.38 -10.19 -21.54
CA PRO A 296 -25.49 -11.20 -20.94
C PRO A 296 -25.16 -10.85 -19.49
N ALA A 297 -25.18 -9.57 -19.11
CA ALA A 297 -24.95 -9.14 -17.74
C ALA A 297 -26.09 -9.58 -16.78
N TYR A 298 -27.33 -9.67 -17.29
CA TYR A 298 -28.47 -10.22 -16.55
C TYR A 298 -28.36 -11.75 -16.41
N VAL A 299 -27.94 -12.44 -17.47
CA VAL A 299 -27.78 -13.91 -17.49
C VAL A 299 -26.56 -14.37 -16.68
N LEU A 300 -25.47 -13.61 -16.69
CA LEU A 300 -24.21 -13.95 -16.00
C LEU A 300 -24.14 -13.44 -14.56
N GLY A 301 -25.19 -12.76 -14.06
CA GLY A 301 -25.20 -12.19 -12.71
C GLY A 301 -24.09 -11.16 -12.45
N GLN A 302 -23.44 -10.65 -13.50
CA GLN A 302 -22.38 -9.65 -13.41
C GLN A 302 -22.99 -8.26 -13.16
N ARG A 303 -23.63 -8.09 -12.00
CA ARG A 303 -23.96 -6.76 -11.50
C ARG A 303 -22.63 -6.04 -11.27
N ARG A 304 -22.34 -5.02 -12.07
CA ARG A 304 -21.17 -4.16 -11.86
C ARG A 304 -21.31 -3.58 -10.46
N ARG A 305 -20.42 -3.96 -9.54
CA ARG A 305 -20.40 -3.44 -8.17
C ARG A 305 -20.35 -1.91 -8.27
N GLY A 306 -21.37 -1.21 -7.77
CA GLY A 306 -21.37 0.26 -7.70
C GLY A 306 -20.15 0.83 -6.96
N ALA A 307 -19.46 -0.03 -6.19
CA ALA A 307 -18.15 0.13 -5.58
C ALA A 307 -17.11 0.88 -6.43
N PHE A 308 -17.05 0.66 -7.74
CA PHE A 308 -16.05 1.28 -8.62
C PHE A 308 -16.30 2.77 -8.91
N ARG A 309 -17.36 3.37 -8.36
CA ARG A 309 -17.74 4.77 -8.64
C ARG A 309 -17.40 5.75 -7.51
N MET A 310 -16.82 5.27 -6.42
CA MET A 310 -16.25 6.14 -5.40
C MET A 310 -15.00 6.84 -5.95
N PRO A 311 -14.86 8.17 -5.79
CA PRO A 311 -13.63 8.87 -6.11
C PRO A 311 -12.42 8.21 -5.43
N ALA A 312 -11.40 7.87 -6.21
CA ALA A 312 -10.15 7.38 -5.67
C ALA A 312 -9.43 8.50 -4.91
N CYS A 313 -8.66 8.12 -3.88
CA CYS A 313 -7.83 9.06 -3.14
C CYS A 313 -6.75 9.65 -4.07
N LEU A 314 -6.70 10.99 -4.20
CA LEU A 314 -5.77 11.66 -5.11
C LEU A 314 -4.31 11.23 -4.89
N PRO A 315 -3.73 11.29 -3.68
CA PRO A 315 -2.36 10.84 -3.47
C PRO A 315 -2.14 9.36 -3.83
N CYS A 316 -3.13 8.47 -3.68
CA CYS A 316 -3.00 7.10 -4.21
C CYS A 316 -2.84 7.09 -5.73
N LEU A 317 -3.63 7.89 -6.45
CA LEU A 317 -3.52 8.03 -7.91
C LEU A 317 -2.17 8.64 -8.29
N LEU A 318 -1.73 9.69 -7.60
CA LEU A 318 -0.43 10.33 -7.86
C LEU A 318 0.72 9.35 -7.65
N THR A 319 0.71 8.55 -6.58
CA THR A 319 1.72 7.51 -6.36
C THR A 319 1.71 6.44 -7.44
N ALA A 320 0.53 5.98 -7.88
CA ALA A 320 0.42 5.00 -8.97
C ALA A 320 0.95 5.56 -10.30
N THR A 321 0.58 6.79 -10.64
CA THR A 321 1.07 7.49 -11.84
C THR A 321 2.58 7.77 -11.75
N ALA A 322 3.08 8.16 -10.57
CA ALA A 322 4.51 8.38 -10.34
C ALA A 322 5.31 7.07 -10.50
N LEU A 323 4.78 5.96 -10.01
CA LEU A 323 5.36 4.63 -10.23
C LEU A 323 5.49 4.31 -11.72
N GLU A 324 4.40 4.45 -12.49
CA GLU A 324 4.40 4.19 -13.94
C GLU A 324 5.44 5.04 -14.67
N PHE A 325 5.44 6.36 -14.44
CA PHE A 325 6.41 7.27 -15.07
C PHE A 325 7.85 6.99 -14.65
N ALA A 326 8.11 6.72 -13.38
CA ALA A 326 9.46 6.46 -12.90
C ALA A 326 10.00 5.14 -13.46
N VAL A 327 9.16 4.10 -13.54
CA VAL A 327 9.55 2.82 -14.13
C VAL A 327 9.83 2.99 -15.63
N GLU A 328 8.95 3.64 -16.38
CA GLU A 328 9.17 3.94 -17.80
C GLU A 328 10.50 4.68 -18.02
N ALA A 329 10.75 5.74 -17.24
CA ALA A 329 11.98 6.51 -17.33
C ALA A 329 13.24 5.70 -16.95
N VAL A 330 13.15 4.75 -16.00
CA VAL A 330 14.24 3.81 -15.73
C VAL A 330 14.46 2.86 -16.92
N VAL A 331 13.39 2.28 -17.47
CA VAL A 331 13.47 1.39 -18.63
C VAL A 331 14.10 2.09 -19.84
N ASP A 332 13.69 3.33 -20.11
CA ASP A 332 14.28 4.16 -21.16
C ASP A 332 15.77 4.44 -20.91
N ALA A 333 16.13 4.73 -19.65
CA ALA A 333 17.52 4.96 -19.26
C ALA A 333 18.40 3.72 -19.51
N LEU A 334 17.87 2.50 -19.37
CA LEU A 334 18.61 1.26 -19.67
C LEU A 334 19.01 1.14 -21.16
N GLY A 335 18.40 1.91 -22.07
CA GLY A 335 18.86 2.00 -23.46
C GLY A 335 20.28 2.60 -23.60
N SER A 336 20.75 3.33 -22.59
CA SER A 336 22.10 3.95 -22.59
C SER A 336 23.08 3.16 -21.74
N ALA A 337 24.23 2.76 -22.30
CA ALA A 337 25.30 2.08 -21.56
C ALA A 337 25.78 2.88 -20.33
N ARG A 338 25.88 4.21 -20.44
CA ARG A 338 26.29 5.09 -19.34
C ARG A 338 25.29 5.06 -18.17
N GLN A 339 24.00 5.07 -18.49
CA GLN A 339 22.95 5.06 -17.46
C GLN A 339 22.77 3.68 -16.84
N ARG A 340 22.91 2.60 -17.63
CA ARG A 340 23.01 1.23 -17.11
C ARG A 340 24.11 1.12 -16.06
N GLN A 341 25.31 1.59 -16.40
CA GLN A 341 26.44 1.55 -15.49
C GLN A 341 26.22 2.38 -14.21
N ARG A 342 25.46 3.49 -14.27
CA ARG A 342 25.08 4.26 -13.08
C ARG A 342 24.12 3.47 -12.19
N LEU A 343 23.08 2.86 -12.77
CA LEU A 343 22.15 2.01 -12.03
C LEU A 343 22.85 0.79 -11.42
N GLU A 344 23.84 0.22 -12.11
CA GLU A 344 24.68 -0.91 -11.65
C GLU A 344 25.57 -0.55 -10.47
N ARG A 345 26.15 0.66 -10.47
CA ARG A 345 27.02 1.14 -9.39
C ARG A 345 26.26 1.57 -8.14
N GLY A 346 25.00 2.00 -8.29
CA GLY A 346 24.13 2.34 -7.15
C GLY A 346 23.42 1.11 -6.56
N HIS A 347 22.49 1.35 -5.63
CA HIS A 347 21.62 0.28 -5.09
C HIS A 347 20.59 -0.28 -6.08
N GLY A 348 20.55 0.22 -7.32
CA GLY A 348 19.62 -0.15 -8.39
C GLY A 348 18.15 -0.19 -7.98
N LEU A 349 17.35 -1.12 -8.52
CA LEU A 349 15.94 -1.26 -8.14
C LEU A 349 15.75 -2.17 -6.93
N CYS A 350 14.75 -1.87 -6.09
CA CYS A 350 14.23 -2.83 -5.12
C CYS A 350 13.49 -3.97 -5.85
N THR A 351 13.33 -5.13 -5.21
CA THR A 351 12.70 -6.32 -5.81
C THR A 351 11.30 -6.04 -6.38
N LYS A 352 10.52 -5.16 -5.72
CA LYS A 352 9.20 -4.73 -6.17
C LYS A 352 9.28 -3.89 -7.45
N HIS A 353 10.08 -2.83 -7.47
CA HIS A 353 10.19 -1.98 -8.67
C HIS A 353 10.95 -2.65 -9.81
N PHE A 354 11.87 -3.59 -9.50
CA PHE A 354 12.42 -4.51 -10.47
C PHE A 354 11.31 -5.30 -11.18
N ALA A 355 10.31 -5.81 -10.44
CA ALA A 355 9.21 -6.55 -11.03
C ALA A 355 8.43 -5.74 -12.07
N HIS A 356 8.11 -4.49 -11.72
CA HIS A 356 7.46 -3.56 -12.64
C HIS A 356 8.33 -3.26 -13.87
N ALA A 357 9.61 -2.95 -13.67
CA ALA A 357 10.53 -2.64 -14.75
C ALA A 357 10.78 -3.84 -15.67
N ALA A 358 10.92 -5.05 -15.14
CA ALA A 358 11.15 -6.27 -15.92
C ALA A 358 9.96 -6.63 -16.81
N LEU A 359 8.74 -6.32 -16.38
CA LEU A 359 7.51 -6.53 -17.16
C LEU A 359 7.36 -5.52 -18.30
N LEU A 360 7.82 -4.27 -18.09
CA LEU A 360 7.74 -3.20 -19.08
C LEU A 360 8.95 -3.16 -20.03
N ALA A 361 10.10 -3.67 -19.61
CA ALA A 361 11.32 -3.66 -20.42
C ALA A 361 11.16 -4.53 -21.67
N PRO A 362 11.52 -4.01 -22.87
CA PRO A 362 11.52 -4.81 -24.09
C PRO A 362 12.49 -5.99 -23.96
N ARG A 363 12.17 -7.10 -24.65
CA ARG A 363 13.09 -8.25 -24.72
C ARG A 363 14.43 -7.82 -25.34
N GLY A 364 15.53 -8.34 -24.81
CA GLY A 364 16.90 -8.04 -25.23
C GLY A 364 17.73 -7.41 -24.12
N GLY A 365 18.82 -6.72 -24.51
CA GLY A 365 19.90 -6.32 -23.60
C GLY A 365 19.51 -5.44 -22.40
N ALA A 366 18.41 -4.67 -22.48
CA ALA A 366 17.93 -3.87 -21.34
C ALA A 366 17.29 -4.75 -20.26
N ARG A 367 16.41 -5.68 -20.63
CA ARG A 367 15.78 -6.63 -19.71
C ARG A 367 16.80 -7.63 -19.16
N GLU A 368 17.73 -8.10 -20.01
CA GLU A 368 18.82 -8.98 -19.58
C GLU A 368 19.74 -8.31 -18.55
N ALA A 369 20.13 -7.06 -18.78
CA ALA A 369 20.92 -6.28 -17.81
C ALA A 369 20.16 -6.11 -16.49
N LEU A 370 18.88 -5.74 -16.55
CA LEU A 370 18.03 -5.57 -15.36
C LEU A 370 17.92 -6.87 -14.54
N VAL A 371 17.71 -8.01 -15.21
CA VAL A 371 17.68 -9.33 -14.56
C VAL A 371 19.04 -9.70 -13.98
N ALA A 372 20.13 -9.52 -14.72
CA ALA A 372 21.48 -9.82 -14.24
C ALA A 372 21.82 -9.02 -12.98
N MET A 373 21.54 -7.71 -12.97
CA MET A 373 21.71 -6.84 -11.81
C MET A 373 20.92 -7.31 -10.61
N GLN A 374 19.65 -7.67 -10.80
CA GLN A 374 18.82 -8.16 -9.71
C GLN A 374 19.28 -9.52 -9.18
N MET A 375 19.71 -10.41 -10.07
CA MET A 375 20.23 -11.73 -9.71
C MET A 375 21.52 -11.62 -8.89
N THR A 376 22.42 -10.69 -9.20
CA THR A 376 23.61 -10.41 -8.37
C THR A 376 23.20 -10.08 -6.93
N LYS A 377 22.27 -9.15 -6.73
CA LYS A 377 21.79 -8.77 -5.39
C LYS A 377 21.08 -9.91 -4.66
N LEU A 378 20.24 -10.66 -5.37
CA LEU A 378 19.56 -11.81 -4.78
C LEU A 378 20.55 -12.89 -4.34
N ARG A 379 21.62 -13.12 -5.11
CA ARG A 379 22.69 -14.05 -4.73
C ARG A 379 23.49 -13.54 -3.53
N GLU A 380 23.78 -12.24 -3.46
CA GLU A 380 24.41 -11.63 -2.29
C GLU A 380 23.56 -11.82 -1.03
N LEU A 381 22.27 -11.49 -1.11
CA LEU A 381 21.31 -11.69 -0.01
C LEU A 381 21.17 -13.17 0.38
N ALA A 382 21.11 -14.08 -0.60
CA ALA A 382 21.09 -15.52 -0.35
C ALA A 382 22.41 -16.00 0.29
N GLY A 383 23.54 -15.39 -0.05
CA GLY A 383 24.85 -15.68 0.52
C GLY A 383 24.97 -15.32 2.00
N LEU A 384 24.25 -14.29 2.46
CA LEU A 384 24.19 -13.93 3.89
C LEU A 384 23.66 -15.08 4.76
N ARG A 385 22.74 -15.90 4.23
CA ARG A 385 22.27 -17.12 4.89
C ARG A 385 23.41 -18.11 5.12
N SER A 386 24.20 -18.38 4.09
CA SER A 386 25.31 -19.34 4.17
C SER A 386 26.35 -18.89 5.19
N ALA A 387 26.59 -17.58 5.29
CA ALA A 387 27.48 -17.01 6.29
C ALA A 387 26.91 -17.10 7.72
N ALA A 388 25.62 -16.80 7.91
CA ALA A 388 24.95 -16.90 9.22
C ALA A 388 24.87 -18.35 9.72
N LEU A 389 24.44 -19.30 8.88
CA LEU A 389 24.40 -20.72 9.22
C LEU A 389 25.79 -21.29 9.52
N ALA A 390 26.83 -20.82 8.82
CA ALA A 390 28.21 -21.22 9.10
C ALA A 390 28.74 -20.62 10.41
N ALA A 391 28.27 -19.45 10.82
CA ALA A 391 28.62 -18.84 12.10
C ALA A 391 27.94 -19.57 13.27
N ASP A 392 26.67 -19.92 13.14
CA ASP A 392 25.92 -20.67 14.17
C ASP A 392 26.47 -22.09 14.36
N ALA A 393 26.78 -22.80 13.25
CA ALA A 393 27.40 -24.12 13.32
C ALA A 393 28.81 -24.10 13.96
N ARG A 394 29.55 -22.99 13.82
CA ARG A 394 30.82 -22.78 14.53
C ARG A 394 30.61 -22.49 16.01
N ALA A 395 29.57 -21.73 16.37
CA ALA A 395 29.21 -21.45 17.76
C ALA A 395 28.73 -22.71 18.51
N GLU A 396 28.02 -23.64 17.84
CA GLU A 396 27.62 -24.92 18.42
C GLU A 396 28.76 -25.96 18.49
N SER A 397 29.78 -25.84 17.64
CA SER A 397 30.93 -26.76 17.61
C SER A 397 32.13 -26.31 18.44
N ASP A 398 32.19 -25.04 18.82
CA ASP A 398 33.15 -24.56 19.83
C ASP A 398 32.61 -24.88 21.24
N PRO A 399 33.26 -25.79 22.01
CA PRO A 399 32.91 -25.98 23.41
C PRO A 399 33.12 -24.64 24.16
N PRO A 400 32.35 -24.36 25.23
CA PRO A 400 32.47 -23.10 25.96
C PRO A 400 33.91 -22.98 26.47
N ARG A 401 34.70 -22.13 25.81
CA ARG A 401 36.01 -21.75 26.33
C ARG A 401 35.74 -21.01 27.63
N ALA A 402 36.29 -21.54 28.72
CA ALA A 402 36.26 -20.90 30.02
C ALA A 402 36.52 -19.41 29.85
N ALA A 403 35.57 -18.59 30.33
CA ALA A 403 35.61 -17.15 30.19
C ALA A 403 36.98 -16.63 30.66
N PRO A 404 37.76 -15.92 29.83
CA PRO A 404 38.87 -15.15 30.34
C PRO A 404 38.30 -14.09 31.28
N SER A 405 38.84 -14.04 32.49
CA SER A 405 38.48 -13.10 33.54
C SER A 405 38.39 -11.67 32.99
N CYS A 406 37.30 -11.01 33.36
CA CYS A 406 36.98 -9.61 33.12
C CYS A 406 38.22 -8.69 33.03
N GLY A 407 38.51 -8.21 31.83
CA GLY A 407 39.53 -7.19 31.59
C GLY A 407 39.82 -7.06 30.11
N THR A 408 39.63 -5.85 29.55
CA THR A 408 40.06 -5.42 28.20
C THR A 408 39.34 -6.03 26.98
N ALA A 409 38.17 -5.50 26.59
CA ALA A 409 37.66 -5.60 25.20
C ALA A 409 36.58 -4.54 24.85
N LEU A 410 36.77 -3.26 25.22
CA LEU A 410 35.84 -2.17 24.85
C LEU A 410 36.36 -1.24 23.72
N SER A 411 37.39 -1.64 22.97
CA SER A 411 38.11 -0.70 22.08
C SER A 411 37.91 -0.86 20.58
N HIS A 412 37.10 -1.81 20.08
CA HIS A 412 37.13 -2.14 18.63
C HIS A 412 35.80 -2.11 17.85
N LEU A 413 34.68 -1.64 18.43
CA LEU A 413 33.38 -1.62 17.73
C LEU A 413 32.91 -0.23 17.24
N SER A 414 33.78 0.79 17.23
CA SER A 414 33.41 2.17 16.84
C SER A 414 33.88 2.61 15.44
N ALA A 415 34.33 1.70 14.57
CA ALA A 415 34.99 2.07 13.30
C ALA A 415 34.32 1.58 12.01
N ALA A 416 33.03 1.24 12.03
CA ALA A 416 32.29 0.93 10.80
C ALA A 416 30.77 1.13 10.97
N VAL A 417 30.32 2.39 11.00
CA VAL A 417 28.99 2.82 10.55
C VAL A 417 29.18 4.13 9.78
#